data_AF-A0A954L0N4-F1
#
_entry.id   AF-A0A954L0N4-F1
#
_cell.length_a   1.000
_cell.length_b   1.000
_cell.length_c   1.000
_cell.angle_alpha   90.00
_cell.angle_beta   90.00
_cell.angle_gamma   90.00
#
_symmetry.space_group_name_H-M   'P 1'
#
loop_
_entity.id
_entity.type
_entity.pdbx_description
1 polymer ?
#
loop_
_entity_poly.entity_id
_entity_poly.type
_entity_poly.pdbx_seq_one_letter_code
_entity_poly.pdbx_strand_id
1 'polypeptide(L)'
;MKSYERRRVEFDQQIDRLLETAEGRRQYWDDLAERCEQDSMISLLESTLHLPGDVIECGVYRGTSVQKIGRILATKAPEKCVYACDSFEGFPEDEVGRVDVGFFRFLSRIRKKFRMCADTPGRLQKIFSLFNIRGEIVKGYFSETLGRFKDHKFCFIHLDCDIYSSYMDCLNTLYDNLVPGGVVVFDDYRSPKWPGAEKAVNEFFADHPEEVCQCTDRDEPSWYLRKSVRKHQAA
;
A
#
# COMPACT_ATOMS: atom_id res chain seq x y z
N MET A 1 22.26 -7.51 -10.13
CA MET A 1 21.37 -7.29 -8.97
C MET A 1 22.11 -6.48 -7.92
N LYS A 2 21.52 -5.37 -7.45
CA LYS A 2 22.11 -4.51 -6.41
C LYS A 2 22.05 -5.19 -5.04
N SER A 3 22.90 -4.79 -4.09
CA SER A 3 23.00 -5.43 -2.77
C SER A 3 21.70 -5.39 -1.96
N TYR A 4 20.93 -4.28 -2.03
CA TYR A 4 19.65 -4.18 -1.34
C TYR A 4 18.58 -5.13 -1.92
N GLU A 5 18.60 -5.36 -3.23
CA GLU A 5 17.64 -6.24 -3.91
C GLU A 5 17.91 -7.69 -3.51
N ARG A 6 19.20 -8.06 -3.43
CA ARG A 6 19.62 -9.38 -2.96
C ARG A 6 19.13 -9.67 -1.54
N ARG A 7 19.29 -8.71 -0.62
CA ARG A 7 18.83 -8.84 0.77
C ARG A 7 17.32 -9.04 0.87
N ARG A 8 16.53 -8.37 0.03
CA ARG A 8 15.07 -8.56 0.01
C ARG A 8 14.71 -9.99 -0.45
N VAL A 9 15.35 -10.48 -1.51
CA VAL A 9 15.15 -11.87 -1.98
C VAL A 9 15.62 -12.91 -0.96
N GLU A 10 16.74 -12.67 -0.26
CA GLU A 10 17.22 -13.57 0.80
C GLU A 10 16.24 -13.62 1.98
N PHE A 11 15.69 -12.46 2.37
CA PHE A 11 14.65 -12.36 3.40
C PHE A 11 13.39 -13.13 3.00
N ASP A 12 12.99 -12.99 1.73
CA ASP A 12 11.86 -13.73 1.17
C ASP A 12 12.05 -15.24 1.20
N GLN A 13 13.24 -15.72 0.87
CA GLN A 13 13.59 -17.14 0.96
C GLN A 13 13.61 -17.64 2.41
N GLN A 14 13.96 -16.79 3.38
CA GLN A 14 13.86 -17.13 4.80
C GLN A 14 12.39 -17.33 5.21
N ILE A 15 11.50 -16.42 4.81
CA ILE A 15 10.06 -16.58 5.02
C ILE A 15 9.56 -17.86 4.35
N ASP A 16 9.91 -18.11 3.09
CA ASP A 16 9.43 -19.28 2.36
C ASP A 16 9.78 -20.59 3.07
N ARG A 17 10.99 -20.69 3.68
CA ARG A 17 11.41 -21.83 4.52
C ARG A 17 10.60 -21.94 5.80
N LEU A 18 10.34 -20.83 6.50
CA LEU A 18 9.50 -20.84 7.70
C LEU A 18 8.09 -21.37 7.39
N LEU A 19 7.54 -20.99 6.23
CA LEU A 19 6.19 -21.37 5.83
C LEU A 19 6.02 -22.87 5.52
N GLU A 20 7.10 -23.66 5.42
CA GLU A 20 7.04 -25.10 5.12
C GLU A 20 6.53 -25.94 6.30
N THR A 21 6.72 -25.47 7.54
CA THR A 21 6.35 -26.23 8.75
C THR A 21 5.22 -25.53 9.52
N ALA A 22 4.52 -26.25 10.38
CA ALA A 22 3.50 -25.64 11.24
C ALA A 22 4.11 -24.71 12.30
N GLU A 23 5.29 -25.07 12.81
CA GLU A 23 6.04 -24.27 13.78
C GLU A 23 6.58 -22.98 13.15
N GLY A 24 7.24 -23.07 11.99
CA GLY A 24 7.75 -21.89 11.30
C GLY A 24 6.63 -20.96 10.83
N ARG A 25 5.45 -21.50 10.47
CA ARG A 25 4.26 -20.67 10.21
C ARG A 25 3.81 -19.88 11.42
N ARG A 26 3.79 -20.48 12.62
CA ARG A 26 3.47 -19.77 13.86
C ARG A 26 4.52 -18.70 14.14
N GLN A 27 5.79 -19.06 14.07
CA GLN A 27 6.90 -18.12 14.28
C GLN A 27 6.80 -16.90 13.35
N TYR A 28 6.67 -17.12 12.03
CA TYR A 28 6.52 -16.03 11.09
C TYR A 28 5.29 -15.15 11.40
N TRP A 29 4.18 -15.76 11.83
CA TRP A 29 2.97 -15.03 12.19
C TRP A 29 3.19 -14.15 13.42
N ASP A 30 3.87 -14.67 14.44
CA ASP A 30 4.20 -13.92 15.66
C ASP A 30 5.20 -12.79 15.37
N ASP A 31 6.27 -13.07 14.61
CA ASP A 31 7.25 -12.04 14.16
C ASP A 31 6.58 -10.93 13.31
N LEU A 32 5.53 -11.27 12.55
CA LEU A 32 4.76 -10.29 11.80
C LEU A 32 3.87 -9.44 12.73
N ALA A 33 3.45 -9.97 13.88
CA ALA A 33 2.72 -9.22 14.91
C ALA A 33 3.58 -8.09 15.48
N GLU A 34 4.80 -8.42 15.91
CA GLU A 34 5.72 -7.47 16.53
C GLU A 34 6.03 -6.32 15.56
N ARG A 35 6.22 -6.64 14.27
CA ARG A 35 6.41 -5.62 13.22
C ARG A 35 5.17 -4.78 12.96
N CYS A 36 3.96 -5.30 13.20
CA CYS A 36 2.73 -4.52 13.10
C CYS A 36 2.60 -3.54 14.28
N GLU A 37 3.01 -3.93 15.48
CA GLU A 37 2.94 -3.11 16.70
C GLU A 37 3.81 -1.85 16.63
N GLN A 38 4.86 -1.87 15.80
CA GLN A 38 5.76 -0.74 15.58
C GLN A 38 5.30 0.21 14.45
N ASP A 39 4.26 -0.15 13.69
CA ASP A 39 3.92 0.52 12.44
C ASP A 39 2.66 1.39 12.54
N SER A 40 2.81 2.71 12.38
CA SER A 40 1.70 3.68 12.44
C SER A 40 0.68 3.49 11.31
N MET A 41 1.08 2.96 10.15
CA MET A 41 0.15 2.59 9.07
C MET A 41 -0.83 1.53 9.58
N ILE A 42 -0.35 0.59 10.39
CA ILE A 42 -1.20 -0.43 10.99
C ILE A 42 -2.14 0.17 12.04
N SER A 43 -1.67 1.11 12.87
CA SER A 43 -2.56 1.83 13.80
C SER A 43 -3.70 2.54 13.06
N LEU A 44 -3.37 3.20 11.95
CA LEU A 44 -4.35 3.84 11.08
C LEU A 44 -5.33 2.84 10.47
N LEU A 45 -4.86 1.69 9.96
CA LEU A 45 -5.72 0.61 9.47
C LEU A 45 -6.70 0.16 10.56
N GLU A 46 -6.19 -0.16 11.74
CA GLU A 46 -6.99 -0.62 12.88
C GLU A 46 -8.09 0.37 13.25
N SER A 47 -7.79 1.68 13.18
CA SER A 47 -8.77 2.74 13.42
C SER A 47 -9.93 2.77 12.42
N THR A 48 -9.82 2.10 11.26
CA THR A 48 -10.84 2.07 10.21
C THR A 48 -11.66 0.77 10.17
N LEU A 49 -11.29 -0.26 10.92
CA LEU A 49 -11.89 -1.59 10.78
C LEU A 49 -13.40 -1.62 11.10
N HIS A 50 -13.89 -0.69 11.91
CA HIS A 50 -15.31 -0.55 12.23
C HIS A 50 -16.14 0.08 11.10
N LEU A 51 -15.50 0.69 10.10
CA LEU A 51 -16.16 1.33 8.97
C LEU A 51 -16.51 0.31 7.89
N PRO A 52 -17.55 0.55 7.07
CA PRO A 52 -17.83 -0.30 5.92
C PRO A 52 -16.74 -0.16 4.84
N GLY A 53 -16.62 -1.18 4.00
CA GLY A 53 -15.66 -1.21 2.90
C GLY A 53 -14.41 -2.04 3.21
N ASP A 54 -13.68 -2.32 2.14
CA ASP A 54 -12.50 -3.16 2.12
C ASP A 54 -11.20 -2.33 2.23
N VAL A 55 -10.07 -3.00 2.06
CA VAL A 55 -8.74 -2.41 2.08
C VAL A 55 -8.07 -2.56 0.72
N ILE A 56 -7.34 -1.54 0.27
CA ILE A 56 -6.56 -1.60 -0.97
C ILE A 56 -5.16 -1.01 -0.76
N GLU A 57 -4.15 -1.68 -1.33
CA GLU A 57 -2.78 -1.19 -1.46
C GLU A 57 -2.44 -1.03 -2.94
N CYS A 58 -1.93 0.14 -3.31
CA CYS A 58 -1.46 0.46 -4.66
C CYS A 58 0.06 0.62 -4.63
N GLY A 59 0.75 -0.37 -5.21
CA GLY A 59 2.19 -0.54 -5.14
C GLY A 59 2.57 -1.53 -4.05
N VAL A 60 2.87 -2.76 -4.46
CA VAL A 60 3.01 -3.93 -3.60
C VAL A 60 4.47 -4.38 -3.53
N TYR A 61 5.18 -4.35 -4.66
CA TYR A 61 6.55 -4.82 -4.83
C TYR A 61 6.80 -6.24 -4.27
N ARG A 62 7.36 -6.40 -3.06
CA ARG A 62 7.58 -7.73 -2.41
C ARG A 62 6.47 -8.11 -1.42
N GLY A 63 5.49 -7.23 -1.22
CA GLY A 63 4.29 -7.49 -0.43
C GLY A 63 4.48 -7.40 1.08
N THR A 64 5.52 -6.71 1.57
CA THR A 64 5.73 -6.56 3.02
C THR A 64 4.55 -5.89 3.71
N SER A 65 4.04 -4.79 3.15
CA SER A 65 2.92 -4.03 3.71
C SER A 65 1.59 -4.78 3.56
N VAL A 66 1.31 -5.39 2.39
CA VAL A 66 0.19 -6.35 2.22
C VAL A 66 0.19 -7.45 3.28
N GLN A 67 1.35 -8.02 3.63
CA GLN A 67 1.42 -9.06 4.65
C GLN A 67 1.01 -8.52 6.03
N LYS A 68 1.49 -7.34 6.42
CA LYS A 68 1.09 -6.67 7.67
C LYS A 68 -0.42 -6.38 7.68
N ILE A 69 -0.96 -5.79 6.60
CA ILE A 69 -2.40 -5.52 6.42
C ILE A 69 -3.21 -6.83 6.55
N GLY A 70 -2.83 -7.85 5.78
CA GLY A 70 -3.50 -9.15 5.74
C GLY A 70 -3.53 -9.83 7.10
N ARG A 71 -2.45 -9.73 7.89
CA ARG A 71 -2.43 -10.21 9.28
C ARG A 71 -3.50 -9.57 10.13
N ILE A 72 -3.61 -8.25 10.07
CA ILE A 72 -4.57 -7.49 10.87
C ILE A 72 -5.99 -7.85 10.46
N LEU A 73 -6.27 -7.94 9.16
CA LEU A 73 -7.59 -8.36 8.68
C LEU A 73 -7.94 -9.77 9.12
N ALA A 74 -7.06 -10.76 8.91
CA ALA A 74 -7.32 -12.14 9.31
C ALA A 74 -7.59 -12.29 10.83
N THR A 75 -7.03 -11.40 11.64
CA THR A 75 -7.14 -11.46 13.11
C THR A 75 -8.30 -10.64 13.66
N LYS A 76 -8.58 -9.47 13.07
CA LYS A 76 -9.49 -8.45 13.66
C LYS A 76 -10.71 -8.14 12.79
N ALA A 77 -10.67 -8.43 11.50
CA ALA A 77 -11.74 -8.14 10.54
C ALA A 77 -11.73 -9.15 9.36
N PRO A 78 -11.91 -10.45 9.63
CA PRO A 78 -11.75 -11.51 8.62
C PRO A 78 -12.78 -11.45 7.48
N GLU A 79 -13.84 -10.66 7.65
CA GLU A 79 -14.84 -10.39 6.62
C GLU A 79 -14.35 -9.43 5.52
N LYS A 80 -13.36 -8.58 5.82
CA LYS A 80 -12.82 -7.58 4.88
C LYS A 80 -11.83 -8.19 3.91
N CYS A 81 -11.85 -7.72 2.67
CA CYS A 81 -10.89 -8.09 1.65
C CYS A 81 -9.72 -7.10 1.61
N VAL A 82 -8.50 -7.59 1.34
CA VAL A 82 -7.37 -6.76 0.90
C VAL A 82 -7.11 -6.93 -0.59
N TYR A 83 -7.12 -5.82 -1.33
CA TYR A 83 -6.75 -5.76 -2.74
C TYR A 83 -5.30 -5.28 -2.87
N ALA A 84 -4.43 -6.14 -3.41
CA ALA A 84 -3.02 -5.84 -3.64
C ALA A 84 -2.80 -5.53 -5.13
N CYS A 85 -2.70 -4.24 -5.46
CA CYS A 85 -2.64 -3.75 -6.84
C CYS A 85 -1.22 -3.35 -7.23
N ASP A 86 -0.66 -3.98 -8.27
CA ASP A 86 0.68 -3.67 -8.80
C ASP A 86 0.81 -4.21 -10.23
N SER A 87 1.65 -3.60 -11.06
CA SER A 87 2.00 -4.16 -12.37
C SER A 87 2.82 -5.45 -12.24
N PHE A 88 3.59 -5.58 -11.15
CA PHE A 88 4.67 -6.55 -10.95
C PHE A 88 5.74 -6.52 -12.06
N GLU A 89 5.76 -5.42 -12.81
CA GLU A 89 6.62 -5.19 -13.97
C GLU A 89 7.44 -3.89 -13.83
N GLY A 90 7.27 -3.18 -12.72
CA GLY A 90 7.90 -1.88 -12.43
C GLY A 90 7.06 -0.72 -12.96
N PHE A 91 7.69 0.44 -13.13
CA PHE A 91 7.01 1.63 -13.61
C PHE A 91 6.69 1.58 -15.11
N PRO A 92 5.59 2.23 -15.54
CA PRO A 92 5.37 2.54 -16.94
C PRO A 92 6.50 3.46 -17.44
N GLU A 93 7.28 3.01 -18.43
CA GLU A 93 8.53 3.68 -18.81
C GLU A 93 8.32 5.14 -19.25
N ASP A 94 7.21 5.43 -19.92
CA ASP A 94 6.90 6.74 -20.49
C ASP A 94 6.27 7.73 -19.49
N GLU A 95 5.87 7.25 -18.31
CA GLU A 95 5.20 8.09 -17.32
C GLU A 95 6.14 8.62 -16.23
N VAL A 96 7.30 8.00 -16.05
CA VAL A 96 8.33 8.53 -15.14
C VAL A 96 8.91 9.80 -15.75
N GLY A 97 8.65 10.94 -15.11
CA GLY A 97 9.04 12.28 -15.53
C GLY A 97 10.13 12.89 -14.65
N ARG A 98 10.57 14.10 -15.03
CA ARG A 98 11.52 14.90 -14.22
C ARG A 98 10.98 15.22 -12.83
N VAL A 99 9.66 15.35 -12.71
CA VAL A 99 8.93 15.65 -11.47
C VAL A 99 9.12 14.56 -10.40
N ASP A 100 9.42 13.32 -10.82
CA ASP A 100 9.58 12.16 -9.93
C ASP A 100 11.01 11.96 -9.42
N VAL A 101 11.95 12.77 -9.93
CA VAL A 101 13.38 12.53 -9.73
C VAL A 101 13.92 13.46 -8.66
N GLY A 102 14.13 12.90 -7.46
CA GLY A 102 14.87 13.58 -6.40
C GLY A 102 16.27 14.03 -6.82
N PHE A 103 16.81 15.02 -6.11
CA PHE A 103 18.12 15.59 -6.38
C PHE A 103 19.21 14.48 -6.44
N PHE A 104 20.08 14.52 -7.46
CA PHE A 104 21.11 13.51 -7.77
C PHE A 104 20.67 12.14 -8.32
N ARG A 105 19.36 11.89 -8.56
CA ARG A 105 18.92 10.66 -9.24
C ARG A 105 18.91 10.85 -10.77
N PHE A 106 19.16 9.75 -11.49
CA PHE A 106 19.08 9.73 -12.96
C PHE A 106 17.82 9.00 -13.40
N LEU A 107 17.02 9.64 -14.26
CA LEU A 107 15.75 9.11 -14.78
C LEU A 107 15.88 7.70 -15.38
N SER A 108 16.95 7.46 -16.16
CA SER A 108 17.24 6.16 -16.77
C SER A 108 17.47 5.02 -15.77
N ARG A 109 17.88 5.34 -14.53
CA ARG A 109 18.06 4.36 -13.44
C ARG A 109 16.75 4.06 -12.71
N ILE A 110 15.76 4.94 -12.79
CA ILE A 110 14.45 4.78 -12.14
C ILE A 110 13.58 3.82 -12.95
N ARG A 111 13.52 4.01 -14.28
CA ARG A 111 12.75 3.15 -15.21
C ARG A 111 13.10 1.67 -15.17
N LYS A 112 14.32 1.34 -14.73
CA LYS A 112 14.82 -0.05 -14.61
C LYS A 112 14.69 -0.63 -13.20
N LYS A 113 14.17 0.12 -12.24
CA LYS A 113 14.03 -0.31 -10.84
C LYS A 113 12.76 -1.17 -10.67
N PHE A 114 12.70 -1.95 -9.59
CA PHE A 114 11.51 -2.67 -9.11
C PHE A 114 10.99 -3.87 -9.91
N ARG A 115 11.67 -4.30 -10.98
CA ARG A 115 11.29 -5.52 -11.74
C ARG A 115 11.47 -6.85 -10.99
N MET A 116 11.97 -6.80 -9.76
CA MET A 116 12.27 -7.96 -8.93
C MET A 116 11.07 -8.36 -8.06
N CYS A 117 9.92 -8.55 -8.68
CA CYS A 117 8.66 -8.86 -8.00
C CYS A 117 7.73 -9.79 -8.80
N ALA A 118 8.22 -10.38 -9.90
CA ALA A 118 7.40 -11.26 -10.74
C ALA A 118 6.89 -12.51 -9.99
N ASP A 119 7.61 -12.97 -8.96
CA ASP A 119 7.22 -14.06 -8.06
C ASP A 119 6.26 -13.63 -6.93
N THR A 120 6.13 -12.32 -6.68
CA THR A 120 5.33 -11.80 -5.56
C THR A 120 3.87 -12.26 -5.59
N PRO A 121 3.14 -12.26 -6.73
CA PRO A 121 1.76 -12.73 -6.76
C PRO A 121 1.60 -14.17 -6.21
N GLY A 122 2.44 -15.10 -6.67
CA GLY A 122 2.39 -16.49 -6.21
C GLY A 122 2.74 -16.63 -4.72
N ARG A 123 3.69 -15.83 -4.23
CA ARG A 123 4.08 -15.82 -2.82
C ARG A 123 2.97 -15.24 -1.92
N LEU A 124 2.33 -14.16 -2.33
CA LEU A 124 1.19 -13.59 -1.61
C LEU A 124 -0.01 -14.54 -1.61
N GLN A 125 -0.31 -15.23 -2.72
CA GLN A 125 -1.36 -16.26 -2.77
C GLN A 125 -1.10 -17.38 -1.77
N LYS A 126 0.16 -17.85 -1.67
CA LYS A 126 0.56 -18.85 -0.68
C LYS A 126 0.31 -18.34 0.75
N ILE A 127 0.74 -17.11 1.07
CA ILE A 127 0.53 -16.51 2.40
C ILE A 127 -0.97 -16.36 2.69
N PHE A 128 -1.76 -15.84 1.75
CA PHE A 128 -3.20 -15.66 1.92
C PHE A 128 -3.90 -16.97 2.24
N SER A 129 -3.56 -18.03 1.51
CA SER A 129 -4.08 -19.39 1.76
C SER A 129 -3.66 -19.93 3.13
N LEU A 130 -2.36 -19.83 3.48
CA LEU A 130 -1.84 -20.40 4.73
C LEU A 130 -2.42 -19.74 5.99
N PHE A 131 -2.79 -18.46 5.91
CA PHE A 131 -3.27 -17.68 7.06
C PHE A 131 -4.74 -17.25 6.93
N ASN A 132 -5.49 -17.81 5.98
CA ASN A 132 -6.90 -17.49 5.72
C ASN A 132 -7.17 -15.99 5.54
N ILE A 133 -6.26 -15.28 4.87
CA ILE A 133 -6.44 -13.87 4.53
C ILE A 133 -7.36 -13.79 3.33
N ARG A 134 -8.48 -13.09 3.46
CA ARG A 134 -9.33 -12.73 2.32
C ARG A 134 -8.63 -11.64 1.51
N GLY A 135 -8.04 -12.00 0.38
CA GLY A 135 -7.34 -11.03 -0.44
C GLY A 135 -7.31 -11.38 -1.93
N GLU A 136 -7.17 -10.36 -2.76
CA GLU A 136 -7.07 -10.46 -4.20
C GLU A 136 -5.83 -9.71 -4.70
N ILE A 137 -5.06 -10.34 -5.58
CA ILE A 137 -3.94 -9.68 -6.25
C ILE A 137 -4.40 -9.22 -7.62
N VAL A 138 -4.30 -7.92 -7.87
CA VAL A 138 -4.69 -7.29 -9.13
C VAL A 138 -3.41 -6.94 -9.88
N LYS A 139 -3.07 -7.75 -10.87
CA LYS A 139 -1.91 -7.53 -11.73
C LYS A 139 -2.27 -6.59 -12.89
N GLY A 140 -1.52 -5.51 -13.03
CA GLY A 140 -1.57 -4.57 -14.17
C GLY A 140 -1.28 -3.14 -13.74
N TYR A 141 -1.17 -2.22 -14.70
CA TYR A 141 -0.99 -0.81 -14.40
C TYR A 141 -2.27 -0.20 -13.80
N PHE A 142 -2.14 0.84 -12.99
CA PHE A 142 -3.27 1.43 -12.27
C PHE A 142 -4.33 2.00 -13.21
N SER A 143 -3.92 2.73 -14.26
CA SER A 143 -4.76 3.23 -15.34
C SER A 143 -5.61 2.15 -16.04
N GLU A 144 -5.14 0.91 -16.07
CA GLU A 144 -5.83 -0.21 -16.72
C GLU A 144 -6.72 -0.99 -15.75
N THR A 145 -6.35 -1.04 -14.46
CA THR A 145 -6.92 -1.99 -13.51
C THR A 145 -7.84 -1.35 -12.48
N LEU A 146 -7.57 -0.12 -12.02
CA LEU A 146 -8.32 0.46 -10.90
C LEU A 146 -9.78 0.79 -11.25
N GLY A 147 -10.08 1.01 -12.53
CA GLY A 147 -11.45 1.26 -13.00
C GLY A 147 -12.44 0.14 -12.66
N ARG A 148 -11.95 -1.08 -12.38
CA ARG A 148 -12.79 -2.21 -11.93
C ARG A 148 -13.41 -2.01 -10.55
N PHE A 149 -12.86 -1.11 -9.74
CA PHE A 149 -13.37 -0.79 -8.41
C PHE A 149 -14.44 0.29 -8.43
N LYS A 150 -14.97 0.66 -9.60
CA LYS A 150 -16.12 1.56 -9.68
C LYS A 150 -17.23 1.09 -8.75
N ASP A 151 -17.75 2.00 -7.93
CA ASP A 151 -18.79 1.76 -6.93
C ASP A 151 -18.38 0.87 -5.73
N HIS A 152 -17.15 0.34 -5.70
CA HIS A 152 -16.60 -0.35 -4.53
C HIS A 152 -16.35 0.64 -3.40
N LYS A 153 -16.38 0.16 -2.15
CA LYS A 153 -16.11 1.01 -0.97
C LYS A 153 -14.86 0.54 -0.25
N PHE A 154 -14.03 1.51 0.13
CA PHE A 154 -12.83 1.27 0.91
C PHE A 154 -12.91 2.00 2.25
N CYS A 155 -12.48 1.35 3.33
CA CYS A 155 -12.24 2.01 4.62
C CYS A 155 -10.78 2.46 4.76
N PHE A 156 -9.87 1.81 4.03
CA PHE A 156 -8.43 2.08 4.06
C PHE A 156 -7.82 1.96 2.67
N ILE A 157 -7.05 2.97 2.28
CA ILE A 157 -6.27 3.01 1.04
C ILE A 157 -4.81 3.26 1.41
N HIS A 158 -3.91 2.41 0.96
CA HIS A 158 -2.46 2.60 1.10
C HIS A 158 -1.84 2.87 -0.27
N LEU A 159 -1.20 4.03 -0.44
CA LEU A 159 -0.51 4.42 -1.67
C LEU A 159 1.01 4.37 -1.46
N ASP A 160 1.68 3.42 -2.12
CA ASP A 160 3.14 3.21 -2.15
C ASP A 160 3.58 3.03 -3.60
N CYS A 161 3.30 4.03 -4.43
CA CYS A 161 3.44 3.94 -5.89
C CYS A 161 4.48 4.90 -6.48
N ASP A 162 5.27 5.56 -5.63
CA ASP A 162 6.44 6.40 -5.89
C ASP A 162 6.23 7.64 -6.80
N ILE A 163 5.64 7.49 -7.99
CA ILE A 163 5.63 8.51 -9.06
C ILE A 163 4.30 9.28 -9.13
N TYR A 164 4.39 10.52 -9.60
CA TYR A 164 3.28 11.46 -9.72
C TYR A 164 2.09 10.87 -10.49
N SER A 165 2.31 10.26 -11.66
CA SER A 165 1.21 9.72 -12.48
C SER A 165 0.47 8.60 -11.77
N SER A 166 1.19 7.65 -11.15
CA SER A 166 0.62 6.58 -10.36
C SER A 166 -0.21 7.11 -9.18
N TYR A 167 0.29 8.12 -8.46
CA TYR A 167 -0.48 8.76 -7.39
C TYR A 167 -1.77 9.39 -7.92
N MET A 168 -1.69 10.10 -9.06
CA MET A 168 -2.87 10.71 -9.68
C MET A 168 -3.88 9.66 -10.16
N ASP A 169 -3.43 8.57 -10.80
CA ASP A 169 -4.29 7.46 -11.21
C ASP A 169 -5.04 6.85 -10.01
N CYS A 170 -4.31 6.62 -8.91
CA CYS A 170 -4.88 6.07 -7.69
C CYS A 170 -5.88 7.04 -7.04
N LEU A 171 -5.50 8.31 -6.85
CA LEU A 171 -6.33 9.31 -6.18
C LEU A 171 -7.60 9.61 -6.99
N ASN A 172 -7.48 9.84 -8.30
CA ASN A 172 -8.62 10.12 -9.18
C ASN A 172 -9.61 8.96 -9.23
N THR A 173 -9.14 7.71 -9.09
CA THR A 173 -10.00 6.53 -9.20
C THR A 173 -10.57 6.07 -7.86
N LEU A 174 -9.79 6.17 -6.78
CA LEU A 174 -10.12 5.51 -5.51
C LEU A 174 -10.60 6.46 -4.41
N TYR A 175 -10.30 7.76 -4.48
CA TYR A 175 -10.63 8.65 -3.37
C TYR A 175 -12.15 8.80 -3.16
N ASP A 176 -12.95 8.79 -4.22
CA ASP A 176 -14.42 8.82 -4.14
C ASP A 176 -15.01 7.52 -3.56
N ASN A 177 -14.27 6.42 -3.69
CA ASN A 177 -14.63 5.13 -3.11
C ASN A 177 -14.33 5.04 -1.61
N LEU A 178 -13.47 5.92 -1.08
CA LEU A 178 -13.19 5.99 0.35
C LEU A 178 -14.42 6.45 1.11
N VAL A 179 -14.82 5.70 2.13
CA VAL A 179 -15.97 6.04 2.97
C VAL A 179 -15.65 7.21 3.92
N PRO A 180 -16.65 7.99 4.36
CA PRO A 180 -16.43 9.01 5.39
C PRO A 180 -15.77 8.42 6.65
N GLY A 181 -14.76 9.10 7.18
CA GLY A 181 -13.94 8.61 8.30
C GLY A 181 -12.83 7.63 7.90
N GLY A 182 -12.85 7.13 6.66
CA GLY A 182 -11.80 6.28 6.09
C GLY A 182 -10.47 7.02 5.94
N VAL A 183 -9.40 6.26 5.77
CA VAL A 183 -8.02 6.78 5.75
C VAL A 183 -7.32 6.45 4.44
N VAL A 184 -6.58 7.43 3.91
CA VAL A 184 -5.53 7.22 2.90
C VAL A 184 -4.18 7.37 3.58
N VAL A 185 -3.27 6.42 3.40
CA VAL A 185 -1.85 6.51 3.80
C VAL A 185 -0.99 6.72 2.56
N PHE A 186 0.03 7.57 2.68
CA PHE A 186 0.95 7.93 1.60
C PHE A 186 2.39 7.58 2.00
N ASP A 187 2.98 6.52 1.43
CA ASP A 187 4.34 6.08 1.78
C ASP A 187 5.40 7.11 1.36
N ASP A 188 5.20 7.74 0.20
CA ASP A 188 6.20 8.61 -0.43
C ASP A 188 5.99 10.11 -0.15
N TYR A 189 5.01 10.48 0.67
CA TYR A 189 4.75 11.89 0.96
C TYR A 189 5.93 12.53 1.70
N ARG A 190 6.38 13.70 1.22
CA ARG A 190 7.61 14.39 1.68
C ARG A 190 8.89 13.56 1.55
N SER A 191 8.90 12.50 0.73
CA SER A 191 10.09 11.72 0.44
C SER A 191 11.02 12.49 -0.52
N PRO A 192 12.26 12.84 -0.12
CA PRO A 192 13.20 13.50 -1.03
C PRO A 192 13.57 12.63 -2.23
N LYS A 193 13.33 11.32 -2.14
CA LYS A 193 13.56 10.38 -3.24
C LYS A 193 12.49 10.53 -4.32
N TRP A 194 11.26 10.88 -3.94
CA TRP A 194 10.07 10.81 -4.78
C TRP A 194 9.23 12.10 -4.68
N PRO A 195 9.78 13.24 -5.15
CA PRO A 195 9.10 14.53 -5.06
C PRO A 195 7.78 14.58 -5.85
N GLY A 196 7.59 13.68 -6.82
CA GLY A 196 6.35 13.57 -7.60
C GLY A 196 5.15 13.16 -6.75
N ALA A 197 5.35 12.30 -5.74
CA ALA A 197 4.29 11.87 -4.84
C ALA A 197 3.72 13.04 -4.01
N GLU A 198 4.60 13.82 -3.38
CA GLU A 198 4.18 15.02 -2.62
C GLU A 198 3.43 16.02 -3.50
N LYS A 199 3.93 16.24 -4.73
CA LYS A 199 3.26 17.12 -5.68
C LYS A 199 1.85 16.63 -6.03
N ALA A 200 1.69 15.35 -6.36
CA ALA A 200 0.39 14.76 -6.71
C ALA A 200 -0.61 14.87 -5.56
N VAL A 201 -0.19 14.52 -4.35
CA VAL A 201 -1.03 14.64 -3.14
C VAL A 201 -1.45 16.09 -2.92
N ASN A 202 -0.51 17.04 -2.96
CA ASN A 202 -0.82 18.45 -2.73
C ASN A 202 -1.75 19.04 -3.81
N GLU A 203 -1.55 18.68 -5.09
CA GLU A 203 -2.41 19.15 -6.18
C GLU A 203 -3.82 18.56 -6.11
N PHE A 204 -3.95 17.26 -5.82
CA PHE A 204 -5.25 16.61 -5.70
C PHE A 204 -6.07 17.18 -4.53
N PHE A 205 -5.42 17.43 -3.39
CA PHE A 205 -6.09 17.93 -2.18
C PHE A 205 -6.12 19.46 -2.05
N ALA A 206 -5.67 20.22 -3.06
CA ALA A 206 -5.61 21.69 -2.99
C ALA A 206 -6.96 22.36 -2.68
N ASP A 207 -8.05 21.81 -3.24
CA ASP A 207 -9.41 22.31 -3.06
C ASP A 207 -10.23 21.45 -2.06
N HIS A 208 -9.57 20.53 -1.35
CA HIS A 208 -10.21 19.69 -0.34
C HIS A 208 -10.10 20.31 1.05
N PRO A 209 -11.12 20.14 1.92
CA PRO A 209 -11.05 20.63 3.30
C PRO A 209 -10.15 19.79 4.20
N GLU A 210 -9.77 18.58 3.78
CA GLU A 210 -8.89 17.69 4.53
C GLU A 210 -7.42 18.06 4.40
N GLU A 211 -6.69 17.99 5.52
CA GLU A 211 -5.25 18.18 5.57
C GLU A 211 -4.50 16.85 5.70
N VAL A 212 -3.29 16.80 5.14
CA VAL A 212 -2.37 15.66 5.31
C VAL A 212 -1.65 15.79 6.65
N CYS A 213 -1.76 14.76 7.48
CA CYS A 213 -1.19 14.69 8.83
C CYS A 213 -0.10 13.60 8.91
N GLN A 214 0.73 13.65 9.94
CA GLN A 214 1.63 12.56 10.29
C GLN A 214 1.11 11.83 11.52
N CYS A 215 0.97 10.51 11.44
CA CYS A 215 0.74 9.64 12.59
C CYS A 215 2.11 9.22 13.14
N THR A 216 2.31 9.44 14.43
CA THR A 216 3.57 9.14 15.14
C THR A 216 3.29 8.45 16.48
N ASP A 217 2.21 7.66 16.52
CA ASP A 217 1.80 6.93 17.73
C ASP A 217 2.61 5.65 17.93
N ARG A 218 3.36 5.23 16.91
CA ARG A 218 4.30 4.10 16.92
C ARG A 218 5.66 4.52 16.33
N ASP A 219 6.63 3.63 16.44
CA ASP A 219 8.05 3.88 16.09
C ASP A 219 8.25 4.20 14.60
N GLU A 220 7.49 3.56 13.70
CA GLU A 220 7.49 3.84 12.27
C GLU A 220 6.32 4.80 11.95
N PRO A 221 6.57 6.11 11.73
CA PRO A 221 5.51 7.08 11.48
C PRO A 221 4.96 6.99 10.04
N SER A 222 3.74 7.46 9.82
CA SER A 222 3.10 7.42 8.49
C SER A 222 2.37 8.72 8.17
N TRP A 223 2.49 9.19 6.93
CA TRP A 223 1.69 10.30 6.42
C TRP A 223 0.33 9.81 5.96
N TYR A 224 -0.72 10.54 6.33
CA TYR A 224 -2.08 10.11 6.03
C TYR A 224 -3.04 11.28 5.89
N LEU A 225 -4.21 11.00 5.32
CA LEU A 225 -5.36 11.88 5.30
C LEU A 225 -6.59 11.08 5.73
N ARG A 226 -7.43 11.67 6.59
CA ARG A 226 -8.71 11.07 7.00
C ARG A 226 -9.86 11.83 6.35
N LYS A 227 -10.68 11.12 5.58
CA LYS A 227 -11.81 11.72 4.85
C LYS A 227 -12.85 12.25 5.84
N SER A 228 -13.28 13.50 5.65
CA SER A 228 -14.21 14.14 6.56
C SER A 228 -15.53 13.39 6.61
N VAL A 229 -16.06 13.23 7.82
CA VAL A 229 -17.47 12.85 8.00
C VAL A 229 -18.28 14.11 7.76
N ARG A 230 -18.85 14.25 6.55
CA ARG A 230 -19.83 15.32 6.31
C ARG A 230 -20.96 15.13 7.32
N LYS A 231 -21.02 16.00 8.34
CA LYS A 231 -22.22 16.13 9.17
C LYS A 231 -23.32 16.44 8.18
N HIS A 232 -24.26 15.51 7.99
CA HIS A 232 -25.50 15.88 7.32
C HIS A 232 -26.03 17.07 8.12
N GLN A 233 -26.08 18.24 7.49
CA GLN A 233 -26.96 19.29 7.96
C GLN A 233 -28.34 18.64 7.91
N ALA A 234 -28.86 18.28 9.08
CA ALA A 234 -30.26 17.92 9.21
C ALA A 234 -31.04 19.12 8.66
N ALA A 235 -31.64 18.92 7.49
CA ALA A 235 -32.67 19.81 6.97
C ALA A 235 -33.96 19.59 7.75
#